data_AF-G7PZ61-F1
#
_entry.id   AF-G7PZ61-F1
#
_cell.length_a   1.000
_cell.length_b   1.000
_cell.length_c   1.000
_cell.angle_alpha   90.00
_cell.angle_beta   90.00
_cell.angle_gamma   90.00
#
_symmetry.space_group_name_H-M   'P 1'
#
loop_
_entity.id
_entity.type
_entity.pdbx_description
1 polymer ?
#
loop_
_entity_poly.entity_id
_entity_poly.type
_entity_poly.pdbx_seq_one_letter_code
_entity_poly.pdbx_strand_id
1 'polypeptide(L)'
;SLQKPSGQLRQEELQTTACEAGVDFVYKTKLESVEVSASNPYVYYNMQLEDIIKSGTDPATPLAMKKFISHATCHDSLGLQEQESYLIMGQTSDLWRIKSHSYSYVLGRETFLMLWPADGDASKKELRKQLDEFSEYMRTHGCES
;
A
#
# COMPACT_ATOMS: atom_id res chain seq x y z
N SER A 1 11.88 -12.11 -1.27
CA SER A 1 11.73 -11.51 0.07
C SER A 1 11.09 -10.15 -0.09
N LEU A 2 9.88 -9.97 0.42
CA LEU A 2 9.29 -8.63 0.59
C LEU A 2 10.22 -7.86 1.52
N GLN A 3 10.66 -6.67 1.11
CA GLN A 3 11.51 -5.84 1.96
C GLN A 3 10.67 -5.37 3.16
N LYS A 4 10.82 -6.05 4.30
CA LYS A 4 10.39 -5.50 5.58
C LYS A 4 11.49 -4.56 6.05
N PRO A 5 11.27 -3.25 6.11
CA PRO A 5 12.31 -2.34 6.52
C PRO A 5 12.69 -2.64 7.97
N SER A 6 13.98 -2.96 8.17
CA SER A 6 14.60 -3.16 9.47
C SER A 6 15.39 -1.89 9.79
N GLY A 7 14.71 -0.96 10.45
CA GLY A 7 15.25 0.36 10.78
C GLY A 7 14.13 1.37 10.95
N GLN A 8 14.37 2.38 11.76
CA GLN A 8 13.50 3.54 11.90
C GLN A 8 13.55 4.31 10.56
N LEU A 9 12.70 3.90 9.60
CA LEU A 9 12.58 4.56 8.31
C LEU A 9 12.21 6.01 8.55
N ARG A 10 13.06 6.92 8.09
CA ARG A 10 12.86 8.36 8.24
C ARG A 10 11.86 8.84 7.20
N GLN A 11 11.13 9.92 7.51
CA GLN A 11 10.17 10.55 6.60
C GLN A 11 10.78 10.80 5.19
N GLU A 12 12.03 11.27 5.13
CA GLU A 12 12.79 11.51 3.89
C GLU A 12 13.00 10.25 3.04
N GLU A 13 13.16 9.08 3.67
CA GLU A 13 13.36 7.81 2.98
C GLU A 13 12.05 7.35 2.34
N LEU A 14 10.91 7.57 3.01
CA LEU A 14 9.58 7.33 2.43
C LEU A 14 9.29 8.28 1.25
N GLN A 15 9.67 9.55 1.38
CA GLN A 15 9.55 10.53 0.28
C GLN A 15 10.38 10.10 -0.93
N THR A 16 11.65 9.75 -0.70
CA THR A 16 12.55 9.26 -1.75
C THR A 16 11.95 8.03 -2.43
N THR A 17 11.52 7.04 -1.64
CA THR A 17 10.90 5.79 -2.14
C THR A 17 9.64 6.09 -2.97
N ALA A 18 8.75 6.96 -2.47
CA ALA A 18 7.52 7.34 -3.17
C ALA A 18 7.77 8.05 -4.52
N CYS A 19 8.94 8.67 -4.68
CA CYS A 19 9.37 9.37 -5.88
C CYS A 19 10.35 8.60 -6.75
N GLU A 20 10.71 7.37 -6.39
CA GLU A 20 11.52 6.51 -7.24
C GLU A 20 10.85 6.31 -8.61
N ALA A 21 11.68 6.28 -9.65
CA ALA A 21 11.22 6.05 -11.00
C ALA A 21 10.50 4.70 -11.09
N GLY A 22 9.26 4.71 -11.60
CA GLY A 22 8.42 3.54 -11.74
C GLY A 22 7.39 3.35 -10.61
N VAL A 23 7.56 4.01 -9.45
CA VAL A 23 6.50 4.04 -8.43
C VAL A 23 5.32 4.83 -8.98
N ASP A 24 4.23 4.13 -9.23
CA ASP A 24 3.05 4.63 -9.93
C ASP A 24 2.04 5.21 -8.95
N PHE A 25 1.82 4.52 -7.82
CA PHE A 25 0.83 4.91 -6.83
C PHE A 25 1.37 4.79 -5.41
N VAL A 26 0.83 5.63 -4.53
CA VAL A 26 1.08 5.62 -3.08
C VAL A 26 -0.24 5.83 -2.37
N TYR A 27 -0.68 4.82 -1.61
CA TYR A 27 -1.96 4.83 -0.93
C TYR A 27 -1.83 4.48 0.55
N LYS A 28 -2.71 5.06 1.36
CA LYS A 28 -3.06 4.50 2.67
C LYS A 28 -4.32 3.67 2.47
N THR A 29 -4.27 2.39 2.86
CA THR A 29 -5.35 1.45 2.61
C THR A 29 -5.73 0.69 3.87
N LYS A 30 -7.02 0.49 4.10
CA LYS A 30 -7.52 -0.39 5.17
C LYS A 30 -7.92 -1.74 4.60
N LEU A 31 -7.45 -2.82 5.21
CA LEU A 31 -7.83 -4.18 4.81
C LEU A 31 -9.20 -4.53 5.37
N GLU A 32 -10.23 -4.58 4.53
CA GLU A 32 -11.58 -4.91 4.99
C GLU A 32 -11.83 -6.41 5.10
N SER A 33 -11.35 -7.19 4.11
CA SER A 33 -11.47 -8.65 4.15
C SER A 33 -10.43 -9.37 3.31
N VAL A 34 -10.18 -10.63 3.66
CA VAL A 34 -9.31 -11.55 2.92
C VAL A 34 -10.10 -12.71 2.34
N GLU A 35 -9.97 -12.94 1.03
CA GLU A 35 -10.54 -14.10 0.32
C GLU A 35 -9.42 -15.12 0.04
N VAL A 36 -9.47 -16.27 0.71
CA VAL A 36 -8.56 -17.42 0.50
C VAL A 36 -9.36 -18.61 -0.03
N SER A 37 -8.81 -19.33 -1.01
CA SER A 37 -9.41 -20.56 -1.53
C SER A 37 -8.34 -21.65 -1.72
N ALA A 38 -8.67 -22.88 -1.33
CA ALA A 38 -7.78 -24.04 -1.54
C ALA A 38 -7.61 -24.42 -3.02
N SER A 39 -8.52 -23.99 -3.90
CA SER A 39 -8.48 -24.26 -5.34
C SER A 39 -7.89 -23.11 -6.18
N ASN A 40 -7.53 -21.99 -5.54
CA ASN A 40 -6.97 -20.82 -6.21
C ASN A 40 -5.56 -20.54 -5.66
N PRO A 41 -4.52 -20.44 -6.52
CA PRO A 41 -3.17 -20.12 -6.07
C PRO A 41 -3.01 -18.68 -5.56
N TYR A 42 -4.05 -17.85 -5.63
CA TYR A 42 -4.02 -16.46 -5.20
C TYR A 42 -4.88 -16.20 -3.95
N VAL A 43 -4.44 -15.22 -3.18
CA VAL A 43 -5.20 -14.60 -2.08
C VAL A 43 -5.59 -13.19 -2.51
N TYR A 44 -6.85 -12.83 -2.28
CA TYR A 44 -7.35 -11.50 -2.56
C TYR A 44 -7.56 -10.73 -1.26
N TYR A 45 -7.04 -9.51 -1.23
CA TYR A 45 -7.18 -8.58 -0.13
C TYR A 45 -8.08 -7.44 -0.61
N ASN A 46 -9.28 -7.35 -0.05
CA ASN A 46 -10.22 -6.28 -0.35
C ASN A 46 -9.84 -5.07 0.50
N MET A 47 -9.21 -4.08 -0.14
CA MET A 47 -8.67 -2.90 0.52
C MET A 47 -9.55 -1.68 0.22
N GLN A 48 -9.91 -0.91 1.24
CA GLN A 48 -10.48 0.41 1.07
C GLN A 48 -9.37 1.45 0.98
N LEU A 49 -9.40 2.32 -0.04
CA LEU A 49 -8.46 3.44 -0.13
C LEU A 49 -8.87 4.55 0.85
N GLU A 50 -8.26 4.57 2.03
CA GLU A 50 -8.50 5.63 3.03
C GLU A 50 -7.93 6.97 2.56
N ASP A 51 -6.78 6.94 1.88
CA ASP A 51 -6.12 8.14 1.35
C ASP A 51 -5.34 7.83 0.06
N ILE A 52 -5.35 8.81 -0.85
CA ILE A 52 -4.59 8.77 -2.10
C ILE A 52 -3.48 9.82 -2.00
N ILE A 53 -2.28 9.35 -1.66
CA ILE A 53 -1.11 10.21 -1.42
C ILE A 53 -0.44 10.57 -2.74
N LYS A 54 -0.34 9.60 -3.66
CA LYS A 54 0.12 9.78 -5.04
C LYS A 54 -0.81 9.02 -5.98
N SER A 55 -1.45 9.75 -6.89
CA SER A 55 -2.25 9.17 -7.97
C SER A 55 -1.36 8.61 -9.06
N GLY A 56 -1.78 7.50 -9.66
CA GLY A 56 -1.05 6.79 -10.71
C GLY A 56 -1.89 6.52 -11.94
N THR A 57 -1.63 5.39 -12.58
CA THR A 57 -2.28 4.95 -13.82
C THR A 57 -3.76 4.57 -13.60
N ASP A 58 -4.11 4.01 -12.44
CA ASP A 58 -5.51 3.80 -12.06
C ASP A 58 -6.14 5.13 -11.61
N PRO A 59 -7.22 5.62 -12.26
CA PRO A 59 -7.96 6.80 -11.83
C PRO A 59 -8.83 6.50 -10.60
N ALA A 60 -8.19 6.05 -9.53
CA ALA A 60 -8.83 5.68 -8.28
C ALA A 60 -9.39 6.91 -7.55
N THR A 61 -10.50 6.72 -6.85
CA THR A 61 -11.11 7.76 -6.01
C THR A 61 -10.97 7.38 -4.53
N PRO A 62 -10.98 8.37 -3.61
CA PRO A 62 -11.02 8.09 -2.18
C PRO A 62 -12.19 7.16 -1.82
N LEU A 63 -12.02 6.34 -0.79
CA LEU A 63 -12.96 5.34 -0.29
C LEU A 63 -13.30 4.20 -1.28
N ALA A 64 -12.68 4.18 -2.47
CA ALA A 64 -12.87 3.10 -3.43
C ALA A 64 -12.37 1.77 -2.85
N MET A 65 -13.12 0.70 -3.11
CA MET A 65 -12.68 -0.67 -2.84
C MET A 65 -11.82 -1.17 -3.98
N LYS A 66 -10.61 -1.64 -3.68
CA LYS A 66 -9.66 -2.20 -4.64
C LYS A 66 -9.25 -3.60 -4.21
N LYS A 67 -9.05 -4.49 -5.18
CA LYS A 67 -8.53 -5.84 -4.95
C LYS A 67 -7.03 -5.87 -5.11
N PHE A 68 -6.34 -6.10 -4.00
CA PHE A 68 -4.93 -6.45 -3.98
C PHE A 68 -4.78 -7.97 -4.01
N ILE A 69 -3.72 -8.48 -4.64
CA ILE A 69 -3.57 -9.90 -4.94
C ILE A 69 -2.15 -10.32 -4.59
N SER A 70 -1.99 -11.45 -3.89
CA SER A 70 -0.70 -12.12 -3.76
C SER A 70 -0.84 -13.59 -4.07
N HIS A 71 0.28 -14.28 -4.34
CA HIS A 71 0.28 -15.73 -4.37
C HIS A 71 0.09 -16.27 -2.95
N ALA A 72 -0.65 -17.37 -2.79
CA ALA A 72 -0.98 -17.95 -1.50
C ALA A 72 0.24 -18.27 -0.63
N THR A 73 1.37 -18.63 -1.25
CA THR A 73 2.65 -18.87 -0.53
C THR A 73 3.22 -17.62 0.13
N CYS A 74 2.81 -16.42 -0.28
CA CYS A 74 3.24 -15.16 0.32
C CYS A 74 2.32 -14.70 1.47
N HIS A 75 1.14 -15.33 1.63
CA HIS A 75 0.10 -14.86 2.54
C HIS A 75 0.62 -14.70 3.98
N ASP A 76 1.18 -15.76 4.55
CA ASP A 76 1.71 -15.76 5.93
C ASP A 76 2.90 -14.80 6.09
N SER A 77 3.73 -14.67 5.05
CA SER A 77 4.90 -13.79 5.07
C SER A 77 4.51 -12.31 5.03
N LEU A 78 3.44 -11.97 4.31
CA LEU A 78 2.87 -10.63 4.28
C LEU A 78 2.29 -10.24 5.65
N GLY A 79 1.60 -11.17 6.32
CA GLY A 79 1.08 -10.96 7.67
C GLY A 79 0.08 -9.81 7.77
N LEU A 80 -0.71 -9.59 6.71
CA LEU A 80 -1.77 -8.58 6.72
C LEU A 80 -2.94 -9.05 7.57
N GLN A 81 -3.56 -8.12 8.28
CA GLN A 81 -4.63 -8.35 9.22
C GLN A 81 -5.84 -7.51 8.83
N GLU A 82 -7.02 -8.11 8.87
CA GLU A 82 -8.26 -7.38 8.64
C GLU A 82 -8.41 -6.27 9.67
N GLN A 83 -9.01 -5.17 9.23
CA GLN A 83 -9.27 -3.93 9.96
C GLN A 83 -8.03 -3.09 10.30
N GLU A 84 -6.84 -3.51 9.88
CA GLU A 84 -5.62 -2.70 9.97
C GLU A 84 -5.39 -1.87 8.69
N SER A 85 -4.69 -0.74 8.86
CA SER A 85 -4.31 0.16 7.78
C SER A 85 -2.84 -0.03 7.37
N TYR A 86 -2.55 0.20 6.10
CA TYR A 86 -1.24 -0.02 5.49
C TYR A 86 -0.87 1.12 4.54
N LEU A 87 0.39 1.53 4.55
CA LEU A 87 1.01 2.28 3.46
C LEU A 87 1.43 1.29 2.38
N ILE A 88 0.94 1.47 1.17
CA ILE A 88 1.31 0.67 0.00
C ILE A 88 1.82 1.59 -1.11
N MET A 89 3.02 1.31 -1.58
CA MET A 89 3.60 1.94 -2.78
C MET A 89 3.87 0.85 -3.80
N GLY A 90 3.36 1.02 -5.01
CA GLY A 90 3.51 0.01 -6.06
C GLY A 90 3.85 0.62 -7.40
N GLN A 91 4.30 -0.24 -8.30
CA GLN A 91 4.72 0.14 -9.64
C GLN A 91 3.60 -0.02 -10.65
N THR A 92 3.75 0.59 -11.82
CA THR A 92 2.78 0.41 -12.92
C THR A 92 2.68 -1.07 -13.33
N SER A 93 3.77 -1.83 -13.22
CA SER A 93 3.80 -3.28 -13.49
C SER A 93 2.97 -4.11 -12.51
N ASP A 94 2.66 -3.57 -11.33
CA ASP A 94 1.80 -4.22 -10.34
C ASP A 94 0.30 -4.09 -10.73
N LEU A 95 -0.04 -3.28 -11.73
CA LEU A 95 -1.43 -3.07 -12.15
C LEU A 95 -1.86 -4.06 -13.22
N TRP A 96 -2.82 -4.92 -12.88
CA TRP A 96 -3.47 -5.84 -13.80
C TRP A 96 -4.81 -5.29 -14.26
N ARG A 97 -4.92 -4.91 -15.52
CA ARG A 97 -6.16 -4.42 -16.12
C ARG A 97 -7.14 -5.58 -16.37
N ILE A 98 -8.27 -5.57 -15.68
CA ILE A 98 -9.30 -6.63 -15.79
C ILE A 98 -10.34 -6.28 -16.87
N LYS A 99 -10.84 -5.04 -16.88
CA LYS A 99 -11.82 -4.52 -17.85
C LYS A 99 -11.45 -3.09 -18.25
N SER A 100 -12.24 -2.46 -19.12
CA SER A 100 -12.12 -1.03 -19.40
C SER A 100 -12.31 -0.23 -18.10
N HIS A 101 -11.21 0.23 -17.51
CA HIS A 101 -11.13 1.07 -16.30
C HIS A 101 -11.26 0.33 -14.95
N SER A 102 -10.88 -0.95 -14.87
CA SER A 102 -10.76 -1.64 -13.58
C SER A 102 -9.41 -2.34 -13.48
N TYR A 103 -8.69 -2.06 -12.40
CA TYR A 103 -7.39 -2.63 -12.11
C TYR A 103 -7.44 -3.46 -10.82
N SER A 104 -6.67 -4.55 -10.82
CA SER A 104 -6.22 -5.21 -9.60
C SER A 104 -4.75 -4.93 -9.37
N TYR A 105 -4.34 -4.98 -8.11
CA TYR A 105 -3.02 -4.59 -7.66
C TYR A 105 -2.28 -5.83 -7.18
N VAL A 106 -1.17 -6.19 -7.83
CA VAL A 106 -0.35 -7.32 -7.39
C VAL A 106 0.61 -6.86 -6.30
N LEU A 107 0.58 -7.53 -5.15
CA LEU A 107 1.59 -7.40 -4.11
C LEU A 107 2.83 -8.19 -4.54
N GLY A 108 3.64 -7.55 -5.36
CA GLY A 108 4.85 -8.09 -5.96
C GLY A 108 6.06 -7.99 -5.05
N ARG A 109 7.24 -8.31 -5.61
CA ARG A 109 8.52 -8.22 -4.90
C ARG A 109 8.91 -6.77 -4.59
N GLU A 110 8.56 -5.86 -5.48
CA GLU A 110 8.96 -4.44 -5.43
C GLU A 110 7.87 -3.55 -4.85
N THR A 111 6.71 -4.11 -4.52
CA THR A 111 5.66 -3.41 -3.79
C THR A 111 6.13 -3.15 -2.36
N PHE A 112 6.22 -1.88 -2.00
CA PHE A 112 6.48 -1.47 -0.62
C PHE A 112 5.20 -1.60 0.20
N LEU A 113 5.31 -2.22 1.38
CA LEU A 113 4.19 -2.39 2.30
C LEU A 113 4.64 -2.17 3.74
N MET A 114 3.93 -1.31 4.45
CA MET A 114 4.17 -1.01 5.86
C MET A 114 2.85 -0.84 6.62
N LEU A 115 2.78 -1.32 7.86
CA LEU A 115 1.65 -1.08 8.76
C LEU A 115 1.55 0.43 9.07
N TRP A 116 0.35 1.00 8.91
CA TRP A 116 0.01 2.33 9.39
C TRP A 116 -0.64 2.20 10.76
N PRO A 117 0.02 2.61 11.86
CA PRO A 117 -0.51 2.38 13.20
C PRO A 117 -1.85 3.09 13.42
N ALA A 118 -2.79 2.41 14.06
CA ALA A 118 -4.04 3.02 14.51
C ALA A 118 -3.80 4.13 15.55
N ASP A 119 -4.75 5.07 15.67
CA ASP A 119 -4.63 6.23 16.56
C ASP A 119 -4.41 5.87 18.03
N GLY A 120 -5.02 4.77 18.48
CA GLY A 120 -4.95 4.27 19.86
C GLY A 120 -3.66 3.54 20.24
N ASP A 121 -2.79 3.19 19.28
CA ASP A 121 -1.53 2.50 19.59
C ASP A 121 -0.49 3.49 20.12
N ALA A 122 -0.45 3.67 21.45
CA ALA A 122 0.48 4.57 22.13
C ALA A 122 1.96 4.20 21.88
N SER A 123 2.25 2.91 21.66
CA SER A 123 3.62 2.43 21.46
C SER A 123 4.20 2.84 20.10
N LYS A 124 3.34 3.14 19.12
CA LYS A 124 3.72 3.51 17.75
C LYS A 124 3.32 4.93 17.37
N LYS A 125 3.04 5.78 18.35
CA LYS A 125 2.60 7.18 18.13
C LYS A 125 3.59 7.98 17.26
N GLU A 126 4.88 7.80 17.48
CA GLU A 126 5.92 8.50 16.71
C GLU A 126 5.96 8.04 15.25
N LEU A 127 5.88 6.74 15.01
CA LEU A 127 5.80 6.19 13.64
C LEU A 127 4.56 6.71 12.92
N ARG A 128 3.40 6.73 13.59
CA ARG A 128 2.18 7.29 13.01
C ARG A 128 2.37 8.75 12.61
N LYS A 129 2.92 9.57 13.51
CA LYS A 129 3.23 10.98 13.24
C LYS A 129 4.13 11.15 12.00
N GLN A 130 5.16 10.32 11.86
CA GLN A 130 6.05 10.33 10.70
C GLN A 130 5.33 9.98 9.39
N LEU A 131 4.40 9.02 9.42
CA LEU A 131 3.59 8.64 8.25
C LEU A 131 2.59 9.73 7.87
N ASP A 132 1.94 10.36 8.87
CA ASP A 132 1.04 11.49 8.65
C ASP A 132 1.80 12.68 8.03
N GLU A 133 2.97 13.02 8.57
CA GLU A 133 3.84 14.09 8.04
C GLU A 133 4.37 13.77 6.63
N PHE A 134 4.68 12.50 6.35
CA PHE A 134 5.00 12.03 5.00
C PHE A 134 3.83 12.24 4.03
N SER A 135 2.61 11.83 4.39
CA SER A 135 1.43 11.98 3.54
C SER A 135 1.14 13.44 3.23
N GLU A 136 1.13 14.30 4.25
CA GLU A 136 0.91 15.74 4.06
C GLU A 136 1.98 16.40 3.19
N TYR A 137 3.25 16.02 3.39
CA TYR A 137 4.34 16.51 2.56
C TYR A 137 4.13 16.13 1.10
N MET A 138 3.88 14.84 0.81
CA MET A 138 3.70 14.34 -0.55
C MET A 138 2.49 14.96 -1.24
N ARG A 139 1.40 15.19 -0.52
CA ARG A 139 0.21 15.86 -1.07
C ARG A 139 0.49 17.32 -1.45
N THR A 140 1.33 17.98 -0.67
CA THR A 140 1.64 19.41 -0.84
C THR A 140 2.71 19.66 -1.90
N HIS A 141 3.76 18.85 -1.91
CA HIS A 141 4.97 19.08 -2.72
C HIS A 141 5.08 18.12 -3.91
N GLY A 142 4.44 16.94 -3.83
CA GLY A 142 4.59 15.90 -4.83
C GLY A 142 6.03 15.37 -4.90
N CYS A 143 6.41 14.92 -6.10
CA CYS A 143 7.80 14.59 -6.43
C CYS A 143 8.39 15.70 -7.28
N GLU A 144 9.61 16.14 -6.96
CA GLU A 144 10.35 17.06 -7.83
C GLU A 144 10.70 16.36 -9.16
N SER A 145 10.55 17.10 -10.26
CA SER A 145 10.77 16.65 -11.65
C SER A 145 12.21 16.88 -12.12
#